data_AF-A0A5C6C3Q8-F1
#
_entry.id   AF-A0A5C6C3Q8-F1
#
_cell.length_a   1.000
_cell.length_b   1.000
_cell.length_c   1.000
_cell.angle_alpha   90.00
_cell.angle_beta   90.00
_cell.angle_gamma   90.00
#
_symmetry.space_group_name_H-M   'P 1'
#
loop_
_entity.id
_entity.type
_entity.pdbx_description
1 polymer ?
#
loop_
_entity_poly.entity_id
_entity_poly.type
_entity_poly.pdbx_seq_one_letter_code
_entity_poly.pdbx_strand_id
1 'polypeptide(L)' 'MKILALDLGKFNSVLCLFDSKTRKTQFVTTPTTREHFGLIFQDTKADLVVMEACGPSGWINDLA' A
#
# COMPACT_ATOMS: atom_id res chain seq x y z
N MET A 1 -8.75 -9.65 8.82
CA MET A 1 -7.60 -8.74 8.85
C MET A 1 -7.47 -8.17 7.47
N LYS A 2 -7.38 -6.86 7.34
CA LYS A 2 -7.12 -6.17 6.08
C LYS A 2 -5.60 -6.03 5.93
N ILE A 3 -5.06 -6.64 4.90
CA ILE A 3 -3.64 -6.55 4.54
C ILE A 3 -3.53 -5.66 3.32
N LEU A 4 -2.71 -4.62 3.40
CA LEU A 4 -2.34 -3.78 2.28
C LEU A 4 -0.94 -4.17 1.82
N ALA A 5 -0.85 -4.91 0.72
CA ALA A 5 0.42 -5.26 0.10
C ALA A 5 0.81 -4.21 -0.95
N LEU A 6 2.07 -3.80 -0.96
CA LEU A 6 2.61 -2.78 -1.85
C LEU A 6 3.71 -3.38 -2.73
N ASP A 7 3.53 -3.27 -4.04
CA ASP A 7 4.58 -3.46 -5.04
C ASP A 7 5.06 -2.07 -5.49
N LEU A 8 6.29 -1.73 -5.12
CA LEU A 8 6.80 -0.36 -5.17
C LEU A 8 7.62 -0.13 -6.44
N GLY A 9 7.14 0.79 -7.28
CA GLY A 9 7.86 1.26 -8.46
C GLY A 9 8.38 2.68 -8.31
N LYS A 10 9.30 3.10 -9.21
CA LYS A 10 9.86 4.46 -9.19
C LYS A 10 8.82 5.56 -9.44
N PHE A 11 7.84 5.28 -10.30
CA PHE A 11 6.84 6.27 -10.74
C PHE A 11 5.42 5.89 -10.37
N ASN A 12 5.10 4.61 -10.48
CA ASN A 12 3.80 4.05 -10.12
C ASN A 12 4.04 2.82 -9.25
N SER A 13 3.16 2.64 -8.27
CA SER A 13 3.13 1.47 -7.40
C SER A 13 1.78 0.79 -7.53
N VAL A 14 1.76 -0.52 -7.30
CA VAL A 14 0.54 -1.32 -7.28
C VAL A 14 0.26 -1.74 -5.85
N LEU A 15 -1.00 -1.61 -5.43
CA LEU A 15 -1.47 -2.01 -4.12
C LEU A 15 -2.46 -3.15 -4.25
N CYS A 16 -2.40 -4.08 -3.31
CA CYS A 16 -3.40 -5.12 -3.13
C CYS A 16 -3.98 -5.02 -1.72
N LEU A 17 -5.27 -4.66 -1.63
CA LEU A 17 -6.03 -4.76 -0.40
C LEU A 17 -6.68 -6.14 -0.32
N PHE A 18 -6.19 -6.96 0.60
CA PHE A 18 -6.72 -8.29 0.89
C PHE A 18 -7.46 -8.31 2.21
N ASP A 19 -8.72 -8.74 2.20
CA ASP A 19 -9.47 -9.03 3.41
C ASP A 19 -9.46 -10.54 3.70
N SER A 20 -8.73 -10.93 4.75
CA SER A 20 -8.59 -12.33 5.14
C SER A 20 -9.90 -13.00 5.56
N LYS A 21 -10.92 -12.23 5.99
CA LYS A 21 -12.22 -12.79 6.40
C LYS A 21 -13.07 -13.15 5.19
N THR A 22 -13.12 -12.27 4.20
CA THR A 22 -13.96 -12.43 3.00
C THR A 22 -13.21 -13.07 1.83
N ARG A 23 -11.88 -13.17 1.92
CA ARG A 23 -10.96 -13.57 0.84
C ARG A 23 -11.07 -12.71 -0.42
N LYS A 24 -11.57 -11.48 -0.29
CA LYS A 24 -11.66 -10.53 -1.39
C LYS A 24 -10.36 -9.76 -1.54
N THR A 25 -9.99 -9.50 -2.79
CA THR A 25 -8.84 -8.68 -3.19
C THR A 25 -9.31 -7.49 -4.01
N GLN A 26 -8.70 -6.33 -3.78
CA GLN A 26 -8.85 -5.15 -4.62
C GLN A 26 -7.48 -4.64 -5.00
N PHE A 27 -7.31 -4.30 -6.28
CA PHE A 27 -6.05 -3.78 -6.81
C PHE A 27 -6.21 -2.32 -7.20
N VAL A 28 -5.21 -1.52 -6.86
CA VAL A 28 -5.14 -0.11 -7.23
C VAL A 28 -3.74 0.20 -7.72
N THR A 29 -3.65 0.90 -8.85
CA THR A 29 -2.39 1.50 -9.31
C THR A 29 -2.40 2.97 -8.92
N THR A 30 -1.32 3.44 -8.31
CA THR A 30 -1.21 4.83 -7.85
C THR A 30 0.16 5.42 -8.19
N PRO A 31 0.26 6.74 -8.42
CA PRO A 31 1.54 7.43 -8.48
C PRO A 31 2.34 7.22 -7.19
N THR A 32 3.65 7.00 -7.33
CA THR A 32 4.56 6.82 -6.18
C THR A 32 4.97 8.17 -5.62
N THR A 33 4.01 8.85 -5.00
CA THR A 33 4.19 10.17 -4.36
C THR A 33 3.66 10.16 -2.93
N ARG A 34 4.17 11.07 -2.11
CA ARG A 34 3.84 11.17 -0.68
C ARG A 34 2.34 11.46 -0.46
N GLU A 35 1.76 12.28 -1.31
CA GLU A 35 0.36 12.70 -1.24
C GLU A 35 -0.58 11.51 -1.50
N HIS A 36 -0.32 10.73 -2.56
CA HIS A 36 -1.16 9.60 -2.93
C HIS A 36 -1.09 8.47 -1.89
N PHE A 37 0.10 8.16 -1.38
CA PHE A 37 0.25 7.16 -0.31
C PHE A 37 -0.41 7.62 1.00
N GLY A 38 -0.29 8.91 1.34
CA GLY A 38 -0.98 9.47 2.51
C GLY A 38 -2.50 9.31 2.45
N LEU A 39 -3.11 9.59 1.29
CA LEU A 39 -4.56 9.39 1.08
C LEU A 39 -4.95 7.91 1.22
N ILE A 40 -4.19 7.02 0.57
CA ILE A 40 -4.46 5.57 0.63
C ILE A 40 -4.42 5.04 2.06
N PHE A 41 -3.42 5.44 2.86
CA PHE A 41 -3.29 4.95 4.23
C PHE A 41 -4.42 5.48 5.13
N GLN A 42 -4.87 6.72 4.93
CA GLN A 42 -6.02 7.29 5.63
C GLN A 42 -7.33 6.55 5.28
N ASP A 43 -7.54 6.21 4.01
CA ASP A 43 -8.78 5.63 3.51
C ASP A 43 -8.90 4.12 3.78
N THR A 44 -7.79 3.39 3.60
CA THR A 44 -7.82 1.91 3.56
C THR A 44 -8.05 1.31 4.96
N LYS A 45 -7.55 1.97 6.01
CA LYS A 45 -7.54 1.47 7.40
C LYS A 45 -7.11 -0.01 7.47
N ALA A 46 -5.95 -0.29 6.89
CA ALA A 46 -5.38 -1.64 6.91
C ALA A 46 -4.89 -2.00 8.32
N ASP A 47 -5.01 -3.27 8.68
CA ASP A 47 -4.47 -3.79 9.95
C ASP A 47 -2.95 -4.07 9.84
N LEU A 48 -2.49 -4.35 8.62
CA LEU A 48 -1.11 -4.68 8.30
C LEU A 48 -0.74 -4.13 6.92
N VAL A 49 0.37 -3.41 6.83
CA VAL A 49 0.98 -3.00 5.56
C VAL A 49 2.22 -3.86 5.32
N VAL A 50 2.36 -4.43 4.12
CA VAL A 50 3.53 -5.21 3.73
C VAL A 50 4.09 -4.69 2.41
N MET A 51 5.41 -4.65 2.28
CA MET A 51 6.11 -4.22 1.07
C MET A 51 7.46 -4.92 0.94
N GLU A 52 7.93 -5.12 -0.29
CA GLU A 52 9.31 -5.51 -0.55
C GLU A 52 10.25 -4.35 -0.18
N ALA A 53 11.38 -4.67 0.45
CA ALA A 53 12.39 -3.67 0.77
C ALA A 53 13.08 -3.16 -0.51
N CYS A 54 12.98 -1.86 -0.78
CA CYS A 54 13.53 -1.24 -1.98
C CYS A 54 13.76 0.27 -1.75
N GLY A 55 14.25 1.00 -2.76
CA GLY A 55 14.57 2.43 -2.60
C GLY A 55 13.42 3.27 -2.00
N PRO A 56 12.18 3.18 -2.53
CA PRO A 56 11.03 3.88 -1.95
C PRO A 56 10.55 3.39 -0.58
N SER A 57 10.91 2.17 -0.14
CA SER A 57 10.32 1.58 1.07
C SER A 57 10.67 2.34 2.35
N GLY A 58 11.79 3.08 2.38
CA GLY A 58 12.18 3.89 3.53
C GLY A 58 11.16 4.99 3.86
N TRP A 59 10.92 5.91 2.93
CA TRP A 59 10.02 7.04 3.19
C TRP A 59 8.54 6.63 3.23
N ILE A 60 8.17 5.51 2.60
CA ILE A 60 6.80 4.95 2.69
C ILE A 60 6.55 4.39 4.10
N ASN A 61 7.55 3.77 4.73
CA ASN A 61 7.45 3.32 6.11
C ASN A 61 7.21 4.49 7.08
N ASP A 62 7.76 5.66 6.80
CA ASP A 62 7.55 6.87 7.62
C ASP A 62 6.12 7.44 7.53
N LEU A 63 5.29 6.95 6.60
CA LEU A 63 3.91 7.38 6.41
C LEU A 63 2.87 6.41 6.98
N ALA A 64 3.25 5.16 7.24
CA ALA A 64 2.36 4.05 7.56
C ALA A 64 2.10 3.90 9.07
#